data_AF-A0A9D2DPQ9-F1
#
_entry.id   AF-A0A9D2DPQ9-F1
#
_cell.length_a   1.000
_cell.length_b   1.000
_cell.length_c   1.000
_cell.angle_alpha   90.00
_cell.angle_beta   90.00
_cell.angle_gamma   90.00
#
_symmetry.space_group_name_H-M   'P 1'
#
loop_
_entity.id
_entity.type
_entity.pdbx_description
1 polymer ?
#
loop_
_entity_poly.entity_id
_entity_poly.type
_entity_poly.pdbx_seq_one_letter_code
_entity_poly.pdbx_strand_id
1 'polypeptide(L)'
;MEGAIRKAILKTPAEEPDELLTAIRDVCAQIDNVNTRFSMESDGDMIEACIFELEALRARYRYLLRRAKSRGVTASRYSFPDEIAEKSV
;
A
#
# COMPACT_ATOMS: atom_id res chain seq x y z
N MET A 1 7.76 -41.51 15.64
CA MET A 1 8.24 -40.82 14.43
C MET A 1 7.17 -39.82 13.96
N GLU A 2 7.00 -38.67 14.63
CA GLU A 2 6.01 -37.64 14.22
C GLU A 2 6.55 -36.20 14.38
N GLY A 3 7.87 -36.02 14.26
CA GLY A 3 8.50 -34.71 14.43
C GLY A 3 8.86 -33.99 13.12
N ALA A 4 8.86 -34.68 11.99
CA ALA A 4 9.47 -34.18 10.75
C ALA A 4 8.48 -33.55 9.75
N ILE A 5 7.17 -33.76 9.91
CA ILE A 5 6.19 -33.40 8.86
C ILE A 5 5.72 -31.94 8.98
N ARG A 6 5.79 -31.32 10.16
CA ARG A 6 5.26 -29.95 10.36
C ARG A 6 6.18 -28.82 9.90
N LYS A 7 7.48 -29.07 9.71
CA LYS A 7 8.42 -28.02 9.30
C LYS A 7 8.47 -27.81 7.78
N ALA A 8 7.86 -28.69 7.00
CA ALA A 8 7.84 -28.61 5.53
C ALA A 8 6.63 -27.84 4.97
N ILE A 9 5.57 -27.62 5.75
CA ILE A 9 4.31 -27.01 5.26
C ILE A 9 4.32 -25.47 5.34
N LEU A 10 5.18 -24.85 6.18
CA LEU A 10 5.24 -23.39 6.35
C LEU A 10 6.40 -22.72 5.61
N LYS A 11 7.11 -23.45 4.74
CA LYS A 11 8.05 -22.83 3.81
C LYS A 11 7.36 -22.66 2.46
N THR A 12 6.31 -21.84 2.44
CA THR A 12 6.02 -21.07 1.23
C THR A 12 7.34 -20.37 0.88
N PRO A 13 7.86 -20.51 -0.35
CA PRO A 13 9.01 -19.72 -0.74
C PRO A 13 8.60 -18.27 -0.46
N ALA A 14 9.38 -17.58 0.36
CA ALA A 14 9.25 -16.15 0.49
C ALA A 14 9.48 -15.59 -0.92
N GLU A 15 8.41 -15.43 -1.68
CA GLU A 15 8.40 -14.66 -2.92
C GLU A 15 9.01 -13.33 -2.52
N GLU A 16 10.16 -13.00 -3.11
CA GLU A 16 10.76 -11.69 -2.93
C GLU A 16 9.65 -10.65 -3.15
N PRO A 17 9.47 -9.71 -2.22
CA PRO A 17 8.35 -8.79 -2.30
C PRO A 17 8.44 -8.05 -3.63
N ASP A 18 7.42 -8.20 -4.49
CA ASP A 18 7.41 -7.58 -5.82
C ASP A 18 7.84 -6.13 -5.68
N GLU A 19 9.01 -5.79 -6.25
CA GLU A 19 9.64 -4.49 -6.13
C GLU A 19 8.67 -3.36 -6.49
N LEU A 20 7.73 -3.62 -7.41
CA LEU A 20 6.71 -2.66 -7.79
C LEU A 20 5.69 -2.43 -6.67
N LEU A 21 5.23 -3.50 -6.01
CA LEU A 21 4.32 -3.39 -4.88
C LEU A 21 4.99 -2.73 -3.68
N THR A 22 6.26 -3.07 -3.43
CA THR A 22 7.08 -2.41 -2.40
C THR A 22 7.20 -0.92 -2.70
N ALA A 23 7.59 -0.54 -3.92
CA ALA A 23 7.68 0.86 -4.32
C ALA A 23 6.35 1.62 -4.20
N ILE A 24 5.21 0.96 -4.48
CA ILE A 24 3.89 1.55 -4.29
C ILE A 24 3.63 1.83 -2.81
N ARG A 25 3.89 0.85 -1.93
CA ARG A 25 3.72 0.99 -0.48
C ARG A 25 4.62 2.09 0.09
N ASP A 26 5.87 2.16 -0.36
CA ASP A 26 6.82 3.18 0.07
C ASP A 26 6.35 4.58 -0.30
N VAL A 27 5.80 4.76 -1.51
CA VAL A 27 5.26 6.05 -1.94
C VAL A 27 4.02 6.43 -1.11
N CYS A 28 3.16 5.48 -0.76
CA CYS A 28 2.04 5.74 0.15
C CYS A 28 2.53 6.22 1.53
N ALA A 29 3.52 5.53 2.11
CA ALA A 29 4.10 5.91 3.39
C ALA A 29 4.75 7.30 3.36
N GLN A 30 5.42 7.64 2.25
CA GLN A 30 5.97 8.99 2.03
C GLN A 30 4.88 10.05 1.93
N ILE A 31 3.78 9.77 1.21
CA ILE A 31 2.63 10.68 1.12
C ILE A 31 2.05 10.95 2.51
N ASP A 32 1.86 9.91 3.31
CA ASP A 32 1.34 10.05 4.68
C ASP A 32 2.28 10.87 5.55
N ASN A 33 3.60 10.64 5.44
CA ASN A 33 4.61 11.44 6.15
C ASN A 33 4.55 12.92 5.79
N VAL A 34 4.47 13.25 4.49
CA VAL A 34 4.37 14.65 4.03
C VAL A 34 3.07 15.29 4.51
N ASN A 35 1.94 14.57 4.48
CA ASN A 35 0.69 15.08 5.02
C ASN A 35 0.78 15.37 6.53
N THR A 36 1.43 14.49 7.30
CA THR A 36 1.68 14.72 8.73
C THR A 36 2.55 15.96 8.95
N ARG A 37 3.67 16.10 8.22
CA ARG A 37 4.55 17.28 8.30
C ARG A 37 3.80 18.56 7.95
N PHE A 38 3.10 18.57 6.81
CA PHE A 38 2.28 19.71 6.37
C PHE A 38 1.28 20.16 7.44
N SER A 39 0.65 19.21 8.13
CA SER A 39 -0.35 19.52 9.17
C SER A 39 0.24 20.17 10.43
N MET A 40 1.56 20.02 10.65
CA MET A 40 2.26 20.56 11.82
C MET A 40 3.11 21.78 11.49
N GLU A 41 3.27 22.11 10.21
CA GLU A 41 4.15 23.17 9.74
C GLU A 41 3.46 24.54 9.74
N SER A 42 4.21 25.58 10.08
CA SER A 42 3.72 26.96 10.13
C SER A 42 4.57 27.93 9.31
N ASP A 43 5.79 27.53 8.97
CA ASP A 43 6.66 28.30 8.07
C ASP A 43 6.16 28.21 6.62
N GLY A 44 6.03 29.35 5.95
CA GLY A 44 5.45 29.45 4.61
C GLY A 44 6.27 28.73 3.54
N ASP A 45 7.60 28.85 3.59
CA ASP A 45 8.50 28.22 2.62
C ASP A 45 8.51 26.69 2.82
N MET A 46 8.40 26.24 4.07
CA MET A 46 8.31 24.80 4.38
C MET A 46 6.95 24.19 4.00
N ILE A 47 5.86 24.94 4.13
CA ILE A 47 4.54 24.55 3.62
C ILE A 47 4.60 24.39 2.09
N GLU A 48 5.20 25.35 1.39
CA GLU A 48 5.37 25.29 -0.07
C GLU A 48 6.23 24.09 -0.48
N ALA A 49 7.32 23.82 0.24
CA ALA A 49 8.14 22.63 0.02
C ALA A 49 7.33 21.33 0.18
N CYS A 50 6.47 21.22 1.20
CA CYS A 50 5.59 20.07 1.39
C CYS A 50 4.58 19.90 0.23
N ILE A 51 4.05 20.99 -0.30
CA ILE A 51 3.13 20.95 -1.45
C ILE A 51 3.83 20.36 -2.67
N PHE A 52 5.01 20.87 -3.03
CA PHE A 52 5.75 20.35 -4.19
C PHE A 52 6.22 18.90 -4.00
N GLU A 53 6.63 18.53 -2.78
CA GLU A 53 6.97 17.15 -2.44
C GLU A 53 5.76 16.21 -2.65
N LEU A 54 4.58 16.61 -2.15
CA LEU A 54 3.35 15.83 -2.28
C LEU A 54 2.93 15.68 -3.76
N GLU A 55 3.07 16.73 -4.58
CA GLU A 55 2.79 16.67 -6.01
C GLU A 55 3.71 15.70 -6.74
N ALA A 56 5.02 15.73 -6.43
CA ALA A 56 5.99 14.80 -6.99
C ALA A 56 5.67 13.34 -6.62
N LEU A 57 5.34 13.09 -5.35
CA LEU A 57 4.95 11.76 -4.86
C LEU A 57 3.65 11.27 -5.52
N ARG A 58 2.65 12.13 -5.68
CA ARG A 58 1.40 11.80 -6.40
C ARG A 58 1.66 11.47 -7.87
N ALA A 59 2.56 12.19 -8.54
CA ALA A 59 2.95 11.89 -9.92
C ALA A 59 3.64 10.52 -10.02
N ARG A 60 4.56 10.22 -9.09
CA ARG A 60 5.22 8.91 -8.97
C ARG A 60 4.23 7.79 -8.70
N TYR A 61 3.30 7.99 -7.77
CA TYR A 61 2.24 7.03 -7.46
C TYR A 61 1.41 6.68 -8.71
N ARG A 62 0.94 7.69 -9.45
CA ARG A 62 0.19 7.48 -10.70
C ARG A 62 1.00 6.69 -11.74
N TYR A 63 2.30 6.96 -11.86
CA TYR A 63 3.19 6.20 -12.74
C TYR A 63 3.28 4.71 -12.33
N LEU A 64 3.50 4.44 -11.04
CA LEU A 64 3.59 3.09 -10.52
C LEU A 64 2.27 2.32 -10.68
N LEU A 65 1.13 2.97 -10.46
CA LEU A 65 -0.19 2.37 -10.69
C LEU A 65 -0.43 2.00 -12.17
N ARG A 66 -0.01 2.86 -13.12
CA ARG A 66 -0.08 2.51 -14.55
C ARG A 66 0.79 1.28 -14.85
N ARG A 67 1.99 1.22 -14.29
CA ARG A 67 2.91 0.07 -14.44
C ARG A 67 2.32 -1.21 -13.83
N ALA A 68 1.68 -1.12 -12.67
CA ALA A 68 1.03 -2.25 -12.01
C ALA A 68 -0.17 -2.77 -12.83
N LYS A 69 -0.99 -1.86 -13.35
CA LYS A 69 -2.09 -2.20 -14.26
C LYS A 69 -1.59 -2.93 -15.51
N SER A 70 -0.49 -2.48 -16.11
CA SER A 70 0.13 -3.14 -17.27
C SER A 70 0.65 -4.55 -16.95
N ARG A 71 0.96 -4.87 -15.69
CA ARG A 71 1.34 -6.21 -15.23
C ARG A 71 0.15 -7.10 -14.86
N GLY A 72 -1.09 -6.60 -15.00
CA GLY A 72 -2.29 -7.32 -14.59
C GLY A 72 -2.50 -7.33 -13.06
N VAL A 73 -1.74 -6.52 -12.31
CA VAL A 73 -1.96 -6.35 -10.87
C VAL A 73 -3.22 -5.52 -10.67
N THR A 74 -4.27 -6.19 -10.20
CA THR A 74 -5.51 -5.54 -9.78
C THR A 74 -5.60 -5.58 -8.27
N ALA A 75 -5.97 -4.46 -7.63
CA ALA A 75 -6.40 -4.52 -6.24
C ALA A 75 -7.60 -5.47 -6.18
N SER A 76 -7.47 -6.56 -5.44
CA SER A 76 -8.60 -7.45 -5.14
C SER A 76 -9.70 -6.57 -4.57
N ARG A 77 -10.82 -6.47 -5.28
CA ARG A 77 -11.97 -5.74 -4.77
C ARG A 77 -12.40 -6.51 -3.54
N TYR A 78 -12.25 -5.91 -2.36
CA TYR A 78 -12.82 -6.46 -1.14
C TYR A 78 -14.32 -6.67 -1.42
N SER A 79 -14.72 -7.92 -1.63
CA SER A 79 -16.12 -8.30 -1.60
C SER A 79 -16.50 -8.22 -0.14
N PHE A 80 -17.30 -7.23 0.23
CA PHE A 80 -18.01 -7.30 1.49
C PHE A 80 -18.80 -8.62 1.46
N PRO A 81 -18.69 -9.49 2.48
CA PRO A 81 -19.61 -10.60 2.61
C PRO A 81 -21.03 -10.02 2.71
N ASP A 82 -21.91 -10.42 1.79
CA ASP A 82 -23.34 -10.16 1.88
C ASP A 82 -23.90 -10.93 3.08
N GLU A 83 -23.68 -10.43 4.31
CA GLU A 83 -24.18 -11.09 5.52
C GLU A 83 -24.61 -10.06 6.56
N ILE A 84 -25.55 -9.18 6.17
CA ILE A 84 -26.52 -8.59 7.11
C ILE A 84 -27.91 -8.70 6.47
N ALA A 85 -28.33 -9.94 6.21
CA ALA A 85 -29.69 -10.28 5.83
C ALA A 85 -30.18 -11.43 6.71
N GLU A 86 -30.24 -11.21 8.02
CA GLU A 86 -31.23 -11.82 8.93
C GLU A 86 -30.89 -11.46 10.38
N LYS A 87 -31.68 -10.55 10.94
CA LYS A 87 -32.27 -10.72 12.28
C LYS A 87 -33.41 -9.72 12.45
N SER A 88 -34.50 -10.05 11.77
CA SER A 88 -35.85 -9.86 12.29
C SER A 88 -35.96 -10.60 13.62
N VAL A 89 -36.04 -9.87 14.73
CA VAL A 89 -36.83 -10.19 15.92
C VAL A 89 -37.36 -8.88 16.49
#